data_AF-A0A931DN93-F1
#
_entry.id   AF-A0A931DN93-F1
#
_cell.length_a   1.000
_cell.length_b   1.000
_cell.length_c   1.000
_cell.angle_alpha   90.00
_cell.angle_beta   90.00
_cell.angle_gamma   90.00
#
_symmetry.space_group_name_H-M   'P 1'
#
loop_
_entity.id
_entity.type
_entity.pdbx_description
1 polymer ?
#
loop_
_entity_poly.entity_id
_entity_poly.type
_entity_poly.pdbx_seq_one_letter_code
_entity_poly.pdbx_strand_id
1 'polypeptide(L)'
;MTGDAVRRELIEQDPLGQVRLPLTGWVARLYQHDGRPVRMVLNPGGGSLLSYELPPAAASDQLVLGAHHVGLPRAYGPAAVATLTLAYGVMSGEPPEVAFRQHRLWRPARTRQVRPLILADRIWLAEQAGHFDEVRTTAAGHTAVRLL
;
A
#
# COMPACT_ATOMS: atom_id res chain seq x y z
N MET A 1 -9.85 19.93 -16.37
CA MET A 1 -9.01 18.83 -16.88
C MET A 1 -9.67 17.51 -16.51
N THR A 2 -10.15 16.78 -17.51
CA THR A 2 -10.94 15.55 -17.35
C THR A 2 -10.03 14.40 -16.94
N GLY A 3 -10.42 13.60 -15.94
CA GLY A 3 -9.59 12.52 -15.34
C GLY A 3 -9.06 11.44 -16.31
N ASP A 4 -9.54 11.44 -17.54
CA ASP A 4 -9.10 10.55 -18.62
C ASP A 4 -7.79 11.00 -19.30
N ALA A 5 -7.50 12.32 -19.32
CA ALA A 5 -6.26 12.85 -19.87
C ALA A 5 -5.06 12.52 -18.96
N VAL A 6 -5.24 12.69 -17.65
CA VAL A 6 -4.24 12.32 -16.62
C VAL A 6 -3.98 10.80 -16.61
N ARG A 7 -5.01 9.98 -16.89
CA ARG A 7 -4.86 8.52 -17.01
C ARG A 7 -4.01 8.10 -18.21
N ARG A 8 -4.10 8.78 -19.35
CA ARG A 8 -3.27 8.51 -20.54
C ARG A 8 -1.82 8.97 -20.33
N GLU A 9 -1.63 10.17 -19.81
CA GLU A 9 -0.31 10.76 -19.60
C GLU A 9 0.56 9.93 -18.62
N LEU A 10 -0.06 9.30 -17.62
CA LEU A 10 0.63 8.42 -16.67
C LEU A 10 1.01 7.03 -17.21
N ILE A 11 0.38 6.58 -18.31
CA ILE A 11 0.78 5.33 -18.97
C ILE A 11 2.04 5.56 -19.81
N GLU A 12 2.28 6.81 -20.23
CA GLU A 12 3.42 7.21 -21.08
C GLU A 12 4.66 7.62 -20.26
N GLN A 13 4.52 7.92 -18.97
CA GLN A 13 5.65 8.15 -18.10
C GLN A 13 6.33 6.84 -17.69
N ASP A 14 7.66 6.79 -17.80
CA ASP A 14 8.42 5.67 -17.27
C ASP A 14 8.31 5.63 -15.74
N PRO A 15 7.90 4.49 -15.15
CA PRO A 15 7.83 4.38 -13.70
C PRO A 15 9.23 4.43 -13.10
N LEU A 16 9.37 5.12 -11.96
CA LEU A 16 10.62 5.15 -11.17
C LEU A 16 11.05 3.73 -10.76
N GLY A 17 10.08 2.84 -10.55
CA GLY A 17 10.32 1.44 -10.31
C GLY A 17 9.04 0.64 -10.31
N GLN A 18 9.19 -0.69 -10.27
CA GLN A 18 8.07 -1.62 -10.10
C GLN A 18 8.43 -2.79 -9.20
N VAL A 19 7.43 -3.34 -8.52
CA VAL A 19 7.57 -4.57 -7.73
C VAL A 19 6.33 -5.43 -7.85
N ARG A 20 6.51 -6.76 -7.77
CA ARG A 20 5.41 -7.71 -7.74
C ARG A 20 5.01 -8.02 -6.30
N LEU A 21 3.73 -7.88 -6.01
CA LEU A 21 3.08 -8.21 -4.75
C LEU A 21 3.05 -9.74 -4.55
N PRO A 22 3.53 -10.27 -3.40
CA PRO A 22 3.80 -11.70 -3.23
C PRO A 22 2.53 -12.55 -3.07
N LEU A 23 1.47 -11.99 -2.48
CA LEU A 23 0.21 -12.66 -2.25
C LEU A 23 -0.66 -12.59 -3.50
N THR A 24 -0.88 -11.38 -4.03
CA THR A 24 -1.81 -11.19 -5.15
C THR A 24 -1.17 -11.38 -6.52
N GLY A 25 0.16 -11.31 -6.61
CA GLY A 25 0.87 -11.30 -7.89
C GLY A 25 0.73 -9.99 -8.68
N TRP A 26 0.04 -9.00 -8.12
CA TRP A 26 -0.19 -7.68 -8.72
C TRP A 26 1.14 -6.93 -8.90
N VAL A 27 1.19 -6.01 -9.87
CA VAL A 27 2.38 -5.19 -10.11
C VAL A 27 2.13 -3.79 -9.59
N ALA A 28 2.91 -3.36 -8.60
CA ALA A 28 2.96 -1.99 -8.13
C ALA A 28 3.97 -1.20 -8.95
N ARG A 29 3.59 -0.02 -9.42
CA ARG A 29 4.46 0.94 -10.12
C ARG A 29 4.44 2.28 -9.41
N LEU A 30 5.61 2.87 -9.27
CA LEU A 30 5.79 4.18 -8.65
C LEU A 30 6.07 5.22 -9.72
N TYR A 31 5.35 6.34 -9.64
CA TYR A 31 5.53 7.50 -10.50
C TYR A 31 5.98 8.69 -9.67
N GLN A 32 6.84 9.49 -10.27
CA GLN A 32 7.40 10.68 -9.66
C GLN A 32 7.12 11.91 -10.50
N HIS A 33 7.06 13.06 -9.83
CA HIS A 33 7.04 14.37 -10.44
C HIS A 33 8.07 15.24 -9.71
N ASP A 34 8.93 15.93 -10.45
CA ASP A 34 10.03 16.74 -9.91
C ASP A 34 10.88 16.00 -8.86
N GLY A 35 11.19 14.73 -9.15
CA GLY A 35 12.00 13.87 -8.28
C GLY A 35 11.33 13.41 -6.98
N ARG A 36 10.02 13.67 -6.80
CA ARG A 36 9.24 13.25 -5.63
C ARG A 36 8.23 12.16 -6.01
N PRO A 37 8.08 11.10 -5.20
CA PRO A 37 7.03 10.12 -5.43
C PRO A 37 5.66 10.77 -5.24
N VAL A 38 4.83 10.73 -6.28
CA VAL A 38 3.49 11.38 -6.25
C VAL A 38 2.35 10.38 -6.33
N ARG A 39 2.59 9.22 -6.94
CA ARG A 39 1.52 8.27 -7.22
C ARG A 39 2.03 6.85 -7.31
N MET A 40 1.29 5.94 -6.68
CA MET A 40 1.45 4.50 -6.84
C MET A 40 0.28 3.95 -7.64
N VAL A 41 0.56 3.13 -8.65
CA VAL A 41 -0.46 2.43 -9.43
C VAL A 41 -0.29 0.93 -9.23
N LEU A 42 -1.36 0.25 -8.83
CA LEU A 42 -1.41 -1.21 -8.78
C LEU A 42 -2.13 -1.75 -10.00
N ASN A 43 -1.46 -2.66 -10.70
CA ASN A 43 -2.00 -3.40 -11.81
C ASN A 43 -2.32 -4.85 -11.37
N PRO A 44 -3.62 -5.20 -11.30
CA PRO A 44 -4.05 -6.56 -10.96
C PRO A 44 -3.81 -7.61 -12.05
N GLY A 45 -3.33 -7.22 -13.24
CA GLY A 45 -3.15 -8.11 -14.39
C GLY A 45 -4.43 -8.33 -15.21
N GLY A 46 -5.52 -7.64 -14.86
CA GLY A 46 -6.80 -7.63 -15.55
C GLY A 46 -7.85 -6.82 -14.76
N GLY A 47 -8.77 -6.14 -15.45
CA GLY A 47 -9.71 -5.20 -14.83
C GLY A 47 -9.13 -3.79 -14.66
N SER A 48 -9.71 -3.00 -13.75
CA SER A 48 -9.31 -1.59 -13.55
C SER A 48 -8.04 -1.46 -12.71
N LEU A 49 -7.17 -0.53 -13.13
CA LEU A 49 -6.01 -0.12 -12.33
C LEU A 49 -6.45 0.60 -11.06
N LEU A 50 -5.76 0.31 -9.95
CA LEU A 50 -5.94 1.04 -8.70
C LEU A 50 -4.86 2.11 -8.62
N SER A 51 -5.24 3.37 -8.39
CA SER A 51 -4.32 4.48 -8.32
C SER A 51 -4.43 5.13 -6.95
N TYR A 52 -3.29 5.31 -6.30
CA TYR A 52 -3.17 5.90 -4.98
C TYR A 52 -2.24 7.11 -5.04
N GLU A 53 -2.76 8.27 -4.69
CA GLU A 53 -1.93 9.46 -4.48
C GLU A 53 -1.14 9.30 -3.19
N LEU A 54 0.14 9.66 -3.27
CA LEU A 54 1.04 9.58 -2.14
C LEU A 54 1.03 10.93 -1.42
N PRO A 55 0.57 11.00 -0.16
CA PRO A 55 0.59 12.25 0.58
C PRO A 55 2.05 12.75 0.70
N PRO A 56 2.30 14.04 0.48
CA PRO A 56 3.61 14.60 0.74
C PRO A 56 3.92 14.49 2.24
N ALA A 57 5.15 14.10 2.57
CA ALA A 57 5.65 14.24 3.93
C ALA A 57 5.95 15.74 4.17
N ALA A 58 5.33 16.32 5.19
CA ALA A 58 5.54 17.72 5.57
C ALA A 58 6.85 17.91 6.36
N ALA A 59 7.36 16.84 6.98
CA ALA A 59 8.63 16.80 7.68
C ALA A 59 9.40 15.52 7.31
N SER A 60 10.72 15.55 7.42
CA SER A 60 11.61 14.45 7.05
C SER A 60 11.42 13.19 7.90
N ASP A 61 10.85 13.31 9.10
CA ASP A 61 10.57 12.23 10.05
C ASP A 61 9.08 11.81 10.07
N GLN A 62 8.23 12.46 9.26
CA GLN A 62 6.81 12.17 9.25
C GLN A 62 6.54 10.80 8.62
N LEU A 63 5.90 9.91 9.39
CA LEU A 63 5.36 8.67 8.85
C LEU A 63 4.06 8.94 8.10
N VAL A 64 4.08 8.68 6.80
CA VAL A 64 2.89 8.71 5.95
C VAL A 64 2.35 7.31 5.82
N LEU A 65 1.06 7.12 6.15
CA LEU A 65 0.40 5.83 6.11
C LEU A 65 -0.95 5.93 5.38
N GLY A 66 -1.03 5.31 4.21
CA GLY A 66 -2.28 4.97 3.53
C GLY A 66 -2.61 3.50 3.75
N ALA A 67 -3.88 3.17 3.94
CA ALA A 67 -4.33 1.79 3.95
C ALA A 67 -5.79 1.71 3.48
N HIS A 68 -6.14 0.61 2.81
CA HIS A 68 -7.46 0.38 2.22
C HIS A 68 -7.82 -1.10 2.18
N HIS A 69 -9.12 -1.40 2.27
CA HIS A 69 -9.63 -2.71 1.85
C HIS A 69 -9.80 -2.74 0.33
N VAL A 70 -9.42 -3.87 -0.26
CA VAL A 70 -9.54 -4.11 -1.69
C VAL A 70 -10.27 -5.42 -1.91
N GLY A 71 -11.39 -5.35 -2.64
CA GLY A 71 -12.11 -6.54 -3.09
C GLY A 71 -11.32 -7.27 -4.17
N LEU A 72 -11.15 -8.58 -4.02
CA LEU A 72 -10.49 -9.41 -5.00
C LEU A 72 -11.53 -9.96 -5.99
N PRO A 73 -11.27 -9.90 -7.32
CA PRO A 73 -12.19 -10.43 -8.33
C PRO A 73 -12.34 -11.95 -8.26
N ARG A 74 -11.35 -12.63 -7.66
CA ARG A 74 -11.40 -14.05 -7.32
C ARG A 74 -10.84 -14.26 -5.92
N ALA A 75 -11.51 -15.11 -5.16
CA ALA A 75 -11.07 -15.52 -3.85
C ALA A 75 -9.67 -16.17 -3.92
N TYR A 76 -8.81 -15.82 -2.98
CA TYR A 76 -7.41 -16.26 -2.93
C TYR A 76 -7.15 -17.24 -1.77
N GLY A 77 -6.31 -18.24 -2.05
CA GLY A 77 -5.80 -19.19 -1.06
C GLY A 77 -6.84 -20.22 -0.56
N PRO A 78 -6.43 -21.15 0.32
CA PRO A 78 -7.29 -22.26 0.78
C PRO A 78 -8.49 -21.79 1.63
N ALA A 79 -8.42 -20.58 2.18
CA ALA A 79 -9.51 -19.97 2.94
C ALA A 79 -10.46 -19.12 2.08
N ALA A 80 -10.30 -19.14 0.75
CA ALA A 80 -11.12 -18.39 -0.21
C ALA A 80 -11.29 -16.90 0.18
N VAL A 81 -10.19 -16.24 0.51
CA VAL A 81 -10.22 -14.86 0.96
C VAL A 81 -10.57 -13.94 -0.21
N ALA A 82 -11.69 -13.22 -0.12
CA ALA A 82 -12.17 -12.31 -1.16
C ALA A 82 -11.77 -10.83 -0.92
N THR A 83 -11.08 -10.53 0.18
CA THR A 83 -10.68 -9.17 0.55
C THR A 83 -9.22 -9.13 0.95
N LEU A 84 -8.50 -8.15 0.44
CA LEU A 84 -7.14 -7.81 0.80
C LEU A 84 -7.15 -6.52 1.61
N THR A 85 -6.33 -6.44 2.64
CA THR A 85 -5.96 -5.15 3.22
C THR A 85 -4.59 -4.75 2.68
N LEU A 86 -4.55 -3.61 1.99
CA LEU A 86 -3.34 -3.02 1.43
C LEU A 86 -2.93 -1.84 2.30
N ALA A 87 -1.64 -1.74 2.61
CA ALA A 87 -1.04 -0.59 3.28
C ALA A 87 0.19 -0.10 2.51
N TYR A 88 0.44 1.20 2.54
CA TYR A 88 1.59 1.81 1.89
C TYR A 88 1.96 3.13 2.55
N GLY A 89 3.18 3.59 2.29
CA GLY A 89 3.65 4.87 2.77
C GLY A 89 4.97 5.29 2.14
N VAL A 90 5.27 6.58 2.26
CA VAL A 90 6.58 7.12 1.87
C VAL A 90 7.60 6.75 2.93
N MET A 91 8.78 6.33 2.49
CA MET A 91 9.91 6.06 3.37
C MET A 91 10.69 7.33 3.68
N SER A 92 11.03 7.51 4.95
CA SER A 92 11.89 8.57 5.48
C SER A 92 13.25 8.06 5.99
N GLY A 93 13.53 6.78 5.81
CA GLY A 93 14.73 6.13 6.34
C GLY A 93 14.64 4.61 6.18
N GLU A 94 14.77 3.89 7.29
CA GLU A 94 14.64 2.43 7.29
C GLU A 94 13.19 1.97 7.02
N PRO A 95 13.02 0.76 6.46
CA PRO A 95 11.70 0.14 6.32
C PRO A 95 10.95 0.08 7.67
N PRO A 96 9.66 0.48 7.71
CA PRO A 96 8.91 0.39 8.95
C PRO A 96 8.54 -1.05 9.27
N GLU A 97 8.35 -1.33 10.56
CA GLU A 97 7.59 -2.50 10.99
C GLU A 97 6.10 -2.28 10.66
N VAL A 98 5.44 -3.27 10.06
CA VAL A 98 4.03 -3.15 9.66
C VAL A 98 3.19 -4.24 10.32
N ALA A 99 2.17 -3.82 11.06
CA ALA A 99 1.23 -4.70 11.73
C ALA A 99 -0.21 -4.44 11.27
N PHE A 100 -0.89 -5.50 10.85
CA PHE A 100 -2.33 -5.49 10.57
C PHE A 100 -3.07 -6.05 11.79
N ARG A 101 -4.10 -5.34 12.26
CA ARG A 101 -4.84 -5.70 13.46
C ARG A 101 -6.34 -5.77 13.18
N GLN A 102 -6.94 -6.86 13.65
CA GLN A 102 -8.37 -7.11 13.58
C GLN A 102 -8.91 -7.22 15.01
N HIS A 103 -9.75 -6.28 15.40
CA HIS A 103 -10.44 -6.25 16.67
C HIS A 103 -11.53 -7.31 16.73
N ARG A 104 -11.70 -7.91 17.90
CA ARG A 104 -12.70 -8.94 18.14
C ARG A 104 -13.40 -8.65 19.45
N LEU A 105 -14.72 -8.75 19.44
CA LEU A 105 -15.49 -8.66 20.67
C LEU A 105 -15.09 -9.83 21.59
N TRP A 106 -14.78 -9.51 22.84
CA TRP A 106 -14.52 -10.49 23.91
C TRP A 106 -13.33 -11.44 23.65
N ARG A 107 -12.44 -11.11 22.71
CA ARG A 107 -11.22 -11.87 22.42
C ARG A 107 -10.06 -10.91 22.16
N PRO A 108 -8.81 -11.31 22.43
CA PRO A 108 -7.66 -10.54 22.00
C PRO A 108 -7.72 -10.25 20.50
N ALA A 109 -7.34 -9.03 20.13
CA ALA A 109 -7.23 -8.64 18.73
C ALA A 109 -6.24 -9.57 18.02
N ARG A 110 -6.59 -9.95 16.79
CA ARG A 110 -5.69 -10.73 15.94
C ARG A 110 -4.72 -9.78 15.28
N THR A 111 -3.44 -9.94 15.56
CA THR A 111 -2.37 -9.17 14.92
C THR A 111 -1.60 -10.04 13.93
N ARG A 112 -1.22 -9.44 12.81
CA ARG A 112 -0.34 -10.03 11.80
C ARG A 112 0.77 -9.05 11.48
N GLN A 113 1.99 -9.44 11.82
CA GLN A 113 3.20 -8.72 11.40
C GLN A 113 3.52 -9.12 9.96
N VAL A 114 3.81 -8.14 9.12
CA VAL A 114 4.12 -8.33 7.70
C VAL A 114 5.39 -7.56 7.38
N ARG A 115 6.31 -8.21 6.67
CA ARG A 115 7.49 -7.54 6.15
C ARG A 115 7.07 -6.65 4.98
N PRO A 116 7.34 -5.33 5.00
CA PRO A 116 7.03 -4.48 3.87
C PRO A 116 7.91 -4.83 2.67
N LEU A 117 7.36 -4.68 1.48
CA LEU A 117 8.12 -4.58 0.25
C LEU A 117 8.55 -3.13 0.04
N ILE A 118 9.77 -2.97 -0.46
CA ILE A 118 10.34 -1.67 -0.76
C ILE A 118 10.32 -1.47 -2.28
N LEU A 119 9.80 -0.32 -2.70
CA LEU A 119 9.69 0.04 -4.10
C LEU A 119 10.48 1.32 -4.35
N ALA A 120 11.51 1.17 -5.20
CA ALA A 120 12.46 2.20 -5.60
C ALA A 120 13.12 2.94 -4.42
N ASP A 121 13.29 2.28 -3.27
CA ASP A 121 13.86 2.86 -2.04
C ASP A 121 13.13 4.14 -1.54
N ARG A 122 11.90 4.38 -2.02
CA ARG A 122 11.11 5.59 -1.71
C ARG A 122 9.81 5.29 -1.01
N ILE A 123 9.20 4.14 -1.31
CA ILE A 123 7.93 3.76 -0.70
C ILE A 123 8.02 2.34 -0.17
N TRP A 124 7.30 2.12 0.90
CA TRP A 124 7.06 0.80 1.43
C TRP A 124 5.59 0.43 1.16
N LEU A 125 5.34 -0.85 0.96
CA LEU A 125 4.00 -1.39 0.75
C LEU A 125 3.86 -2.76 1.39
N ALA A 126 2.68 -3.07 1.90
CA ALA A 126 2.37 -4.35 2.51
C ALA A 126 0.96 -4.76 2.10
N GLU A 127 0.79 -6.05 1.84
CA GLU A 127 -0.52 -6.62 1.55
C GLU A 127 -0.77 -7.79 2.48
N GLN A 128 -2.01 -7.91 2.96
CA GLN A 128 -2.40 -8.98 3.85
C GLN A 128 -3.81 -9.46 3.49
N ALA A 129 -3.94 -10.76 3.23
CA ALA A 129 -5.25 -11.38 3.01
C ALA A 129 -6.12 -11.28 4.27
N GLY A 130 -7.33 -10.75 4.09
CA GLY A 130 -8.34 -10.59 5.12
C GLY A 130 -8.80 -9.14 5.27
N HIS A 131 -9.81 -8.97 6.10
CA HIS A 131 -10.33 -7.68 6.54
C HIS A 131 -9.72 -7.34 7.90
N PHE A 132 -9.00 -6.22 7.97
CA PHE A 132 -8.38 -5.71 9.19
C PHE A 132 -8.91 -4.32 9.47
N ASP A 133 -9.03 -3.97 10.75
CA ASP A 133 -9.64 -2.72 11.19
C ASP A 133 -8.58 -1.63 11.44
N GLU A 134 -7.33 -2.03 11.66
CA GLU A 134 -6.21 -1.14 11.95
C GLU A 134 -4.96 -1.61 11.20
N VAL A 135 -4.22 -0.66 10.64
CA VAL A 135 -2.83 -0.84 10.23
C VAL A 135 -1.97 0.07 11.08
N ARG A 136 -0.89 -0.48 11.64
CA ARG A 136 0.11 0.24 12.40
C ARG A 136 1.46 0.14 11.70
N THR A 137 2.16 1.26 11.65
CA THR A 137 3.54 1.29 11.19
C THR A 137 4.44 1.96 12.21
N THR A 138 5.60 1.38 12.45
CA THR A 138 6.59 1.91 13.38
C THR A 138 7.94 2.01 12.69
N ALA A 139 8.54 3.21 12.71
CA ALA A 139 9.87 3.45 12.15
C ALA A 139 10.57 4.55 12.97
N ALA A 140 11.86 4.35 13.26
CA ALA A 140 12.69 5.29 14.02
C ALA A 140 12.02 5.80 15.32
N GLY A 141 11.34 4.91 16.05
CA GLY A 141 10.64 5.24 17.31
C GLY A 141 9.28 5.94 17.15
N HIS A 142 8.91 6.35 15.94
CA HIS A 142 7.61 6.95 15.64
C HIS A 142 6.62 5.87 15.23
N THR A 143 5.34 6.05 15.58
CA THR A 143 4.27 5.13 15.19
C THR A 143 3.14 5.90 14.51
N ALA A 144 2.76 5.46 13.32
CA ALA A 144 1.54 5.88 12.64
C ALA A 144 0.50 4.78 12.70
N VAL A 145 -0.76 5.17 12.84
CA VAL A 145 -1.91 4.25 12.89
C VAL A 145 -2.95 4.73 11.90
N ARG A 146 -3.49 3.80 11.11
CA ARG A 146 -4.61 4.03 10.22
C ARG A 146 -5.72 3.05 10.55
N LEU A 147 -6.87 3.61 10.91
CA LEU A 147 -8.12 2.85 11.02
C LEU A 147 -8.75 2.70 9.65
N LEU A 148 -9.44 1.58 9.43
CA LEU A 148 -10.01 1.17 8.14
C LEU A 148 -11.52 1.00 8.21
#